data_AF-A0A969MDJ4-F1
#
_entry.id   AF-A0A969MDJ4-F1
#
_cell.length_a   1.000
_cell.length_b   1.000
_cell.length_c   1.000
_cell.angle_alpha   90.00
_cell.angle_beta   90.00
_cell.angle_gamma   90.00
#
_symmetry.space_group_name_H-M   'P 1'
#
loop_
_entity.id
_entity.type
_entity.pdbx_description
1 polymer ?
#
loop_
_entity_poly.entity_id
_entity_poly.type
_entity_poly.pdbx_seq_one_letter_code
_entity_poly.pdbx_strand_id
1 'polypeptide(L)'
;MRRFDVYDDRRFDVYDDDQIWYSDQPDDSYGKRPSTRTEHNILGIYEAEHGDLVTALDLKVGDTAFLLYAVWSTGDSFGHDDGKYLTTIHLFDSREKAELARKAILDHNRANDINGNNPVSYTVVYLDNDGKPQTECASWVGYFESLDDVEIEEVIVGTRDGFEKEAREASSARRYARDYDYRY
;
A
#
# COMPACT_ATOMS: atom_id res chain seq x y z
N MET A 1 11.70 19.69 -8.27
CA MET A 1 10.85 18.76 -7.51
C MET A 1 11.76 17.80 -6.78
N ARG A 2 11.46 17.50 -5.53
CA ARG A 2 12.24 16.56 -4.71
C ARG A 2 11.59 15.18 -4.79
N ARG A 3 12.41 14.14 -4.64
CA ARG A 3 11.95 12.75 -4.69
C ARG A 3 12.07 12.13 -3.31
N PHE A 4 11.04 11.42 -2.92
CA PHE A 4 10.98 10.73 -1.65
C PHE A 4 10.70 9.26 -1.91
N ASP A 5 11.28 8.43 -1.06
CA ASP A 5 10.98 7.01 -0.99
C ASP A 5 10.26 6.73 0.32
N VAL A 6 9.40 5.71 0.31
CA VAL A 6 8.61 5.29 1.47
C VAL A 6 9.35 4.17 2.18
N TYR A 7 9.60 4.36 3.47
CA TYR A 7 10.13 3.28 4.29
C TYR A 7 8.98 2.43 4.81
N ASP A 8 8.82 1.25 4.21
CA ASP A 8 7.75 0.28 4.49
C ASP A 8 8.36 -1.02 5.07
N ASP A 9 8.02 -1.34 6.32
CA ASP A 9 8.37 -2.62 6.96
C ASP A 9 7.35 -3.68 6.56
N ARG A 10 7.42 -4.15 5.30
CA ARG A 10 6.49 -5.15 4.77
C ARG A 10 6.60 -6.45 5.53
N ARG A 11 5.46 -6.96 5.99
CA ARG A 11 5.35 -8.30 6.55
C ARG A 11 4.59 -9.20 5.59
N PHE A 12 5.30 -10.21 5.10
CA PHE A 12 4.69 -11.32 4.38
C PHE A 12 4.28 -12.37 5.40
N ASP A 13 3.00 -12.37 5.75
CA ASP A 13 2.42 -13.49 6.47
C ASP A 13 1.92 -14.48 5.43
N VAL A 14 2.57 -15.64 5.36
CA VAL A 14 2.02 -16.77 4.58
C VAL A 14 0.93 -17.38 5.45
N TYR A 15 -0.31 -16.99 5.17
CA TYR A 15 -1.48 -17.62 5.76
C TYR A 15 -1.66 -18.97 5.08
N ASP A 16 -1.32 -20.04 5.79
CA ASP A 16 -1.78 -21.39 5.50
C ASP A 16 -3.24 -21.47 5.98
N ASP A 17 -4.12 -20.68 5.35
CA ASP A 17 -5.49 -20.45 5.83
C ASP A 17 -6.41 -21.67 5.66
N ASP A 18 -5.84 -22.76 5.16
CA ASP A 18 -6.51 -24.03 5.07
C ASP A 18 -5.71 -25.08 5.85
N GLN A 19 -6.35 -25.65 6.88
CA GLN A 19 -6.33 -27.10 6.98
C GLN A 19 -6.87 -27.64 5.65
N ILE A 20 -6.00 -27.75 4.64
CA ILE A 20 -6.32 -28.32 3.34
C ILE A 20 -6.62 -29.79 3.64
N TRP A 21 -7.91 -30.08 3.85
CA TRP A 21 -8.41 -31.43 3.74
C TRP A 21 -8.19 -31.82 2.29
N TYR A 22 -7.07 -32.50 2.03
CA TYR A 22 -6.78 -33.12 0.74
C TYR A 22 -7.98 -34.01 0.40
N SER A 23 -8.87 -33.54 -0.49
CA SER A 23 -9.60 -34.49 -1.30
C SER A 23 -8.56 -35.15 -2.19
N ASP A 24 -8.45 -36.48 -2.17
CA ASP A 24 -7.55 -37.28 -3.01
C ASP A 24 -7.87 -37.19 -4.53
N GLN A 25 -8.53 -36.12 -4.98
CA GLN A 25 -8.87 -35.86 -6.37
C GLN A 25 -7.75 -35.01 -6.98
N PRO A 26 -6.89 -35.57 -7.86
CA PRO A 26 -5.78 -34.84 -8.48
C PRO A 26 -6.23 -33.64 -9.36
N ASP A 27 -7.52 -33.54 -9.68
CA ASP A 27 -8.09 -32.41 -10.44
C ASP A 27 -8.60 -31.26 -9.54
N ASP A 28 -8.76 -31.47 -8.22
CA ASP A 28 -9.23 -30.42 -7.28
C ASP A 28 -8.10 -29.49 -6.79
N SER A 29 -6.85 -29.81 -7.11
CA SER A 29 -5.69 -28.97 -6.73
C SER A 29 -5.43 -27.80 -7.68
N TYR A 30 -6.07 -27.78 -8.85
CA TYR A 30 -5.94 -26.65 -9.79
C TYR A 30 -6.79 -25.47 -9.29
N GLY A 31 -6.13 -24.48 -8.68
CA GLY A 31 -6.77 -23.23 -8.22
C GLY A 31 -6.67 -22.94 -6.72
N LYS A 32 -5.91 -23.74 -5.96
CA LYS A 32 -5.62 -23.46 -4.55
C LYS A 32 -4.16 -23.04 -4.40
N ARG A 33 -3.88 -21.75 -4.66
CA ARG A 33 -2.63 -21.14 -4.22
C ARG A 33 -2.82 -20.56 -2.81
N PRO A 34 -1.84 -20.71 -1.89
CA PRO A 34 -1.91 -20.03 -0.60
C PRO A 34 -2.02 -18.52 -0.82
N SER A 35 -2.83 -17.85 0.00
CA SER A 35 -2.93 -16.39 -0.03
C SER A 35 -1.57 -15.78 0.28
N THR A 36 -1.22 -14.74 -0.46
CA THR A 36 0.03 -13.98 -0.24
C THR A 36 -0.24 -12.58 0.31
N ARG A 37 -1.34 -12.46 1.07
CA ARG A 37 -1.73 -11.25 1.78
C ARG A 37 -0.54 -10.64 2.52
N THR A 38 -0.41 -9.32 2.41
CA THR A 38 0.68 -8.56 3.02
C THR A 38 0.08 -7.51 3.94
N GLU A 39 0.73 -7.28 5.08
CA GLU A 39 0.44 -6.10 5.90
C GLU A 39 1.49 -5.03 5.60
N HIS A 40 1.03 -3.81 5.35
CA HIS A 40 1.87 -2.65 5.10
C HIS A 40 2.04 -1.85 6.39
N ASN A 41 3.28 -1.43 6.68
CA ASN A 41 3.55 -0.61 7.85
C ASN A 41 4.54 0.49 7.45
N ILE A 42 3.97 1.66 7.16
CA ILE A 42 4.72 2.82 6.72
C ILE A 42 5.27 3.54 7.94
N LEU A 43 6.59 3.58 8.07
CA LEU A 43 7.26 4.21 9.21
C LEU A 43 7.60 5.68 8.94
N GLY A 44 7.77 6.04 7.66
CA GLY A 44 8.09 7.39 7.27
C GLY A 44 8.58 7.50 5.84
N ILE A 45 9.12 8.67 5.51
CA ILE A 45 9.65 8.99 4.18
C ILE A 45 11.05 9.58 4.29
N TYR A 46 11.87 9.37 3.28
CA TYR A 46 13.20 9.99 3.20
C TYR A 46 13.49 10.46 1.78
N GLU A 47 14.32 11.49 1.65
CA GLU A 47 14.73 12.00 0.34
C GLU A 47 15.68 11.00 -0.33
N ALA A 48 15.41 10.69 -1.60
CA ALA A 48 16.16 9.71 -2.38
C ALA A 48 16.52 10.25 -3.76
N GLU A 49 17.61 9.78 -4.35
CA GLU A 49 18.00 10.13 -5.74
C GLU A 49 16.93 9.64 -6.75
N HIS A 50 16.42 8.43 -6.48
CA HIS A 50 15.29 7.80 -7.14
C HIS A 50 14.29 7.42 -6.06
N GLY A 51 13.08 7.95 -6.15
CA GLY A 51 12.01 7.68 -5.19
C GLY A 51 10.69 7.57 -5.92
N ASP A 52 9.78 6.79 -5.35
CA ASP A 52 8.45 6.51 -5.89
C ASP A 52 7.52 7.74 -5.79
N LEU A 53 7.83 8.68 -4.90
CA LEU A 53 7.09 9.91 -4.72
C LEU A 53 7.85 11.11 -5.25
N VAL A 54 7.16 11.97 -5.98
CA VAL A 54 7.67 13.28 -6.42
C VAL A 54 6.79 14.37 -5.83
N THR A 55 7.39 15.30 -5.10
CA THR A 55 6.64 16.42 -4.50
C THR A 55 7.33 17.76 -4.71
N ALA A 56 6.51 18.82 -4.73
CA ALA A 56 6.95 20.21 -4.73
C ALA A 56 7.12 20.78 -3.31
N LEU A 57 6.67 20.06 -2.28
CA LEU A 57 6.82 20.46 -0.88
C LEU A 57 8.31 20.59 -0.50
N ASP A 58 8.66 21.62 0.26
CA ASP A 58 10.00 21.82 0.81
C ASP A 58 10.13 21.13 2.18
N LEU A 59 10.11 19.80 2.18
CA LEU A 59 10.14 18.98 3.39
C LEU A 59 11.55 18.78 3.95
N LYS A 60 11.73 18.95 5.25
CA LYS A 60 13.01 18.77 5.96
C LYS A 60 12.91 17.62 6.95
N VAL A 61 14.05 17.06 7.32
CA VAL A 61 14.11 16.01 8.36
C VAL A 61 13.45 16.54 9.64
N GLY A 62 12.49 15.77 10.16
CA GLY A 62 11.66 16.10 11.31
C GLY A 62 10.31 16.73 10.96
N ASP A 63 10.07 17.13 9.71
CA ASP A 63 8.76 17.62 9.28
C ASP A 63 7.75 16.48 9.21
N THR A 64 6.48 16.82 9.43
CA THR A 64 5.34 15.93 9.25
C THR A 64 4.69 16.17 7.89
N ALA A 65 4.29 15.11 7.21
CA ALA A 65 3.47 15.15 6.00
C ALA A 65 2.35 14.09 6.07
N PHE A 66 1.38 14.17 5.16
CA PHE A 66 0.30 13.19 5.04
C PHE A 66 0.45 12.43 3.73
N LEU A 67 0.82 11.15 3.84
CA LEU A 67 0.98 10.25 2.70
C LEU A 67 -0.36 9.65 2.31
N LEU A 68 -0.78 9.89 1.07
CA LEU A 68 -1.91 9.23 0.46
C LEU A 68 -1.42 8.03 -0.37
N TYR A 69 -1.97 6.86 -0.13
CA TYR A 69 -1.70 5.64 -0.90
C TYR A 69 -2.96 4.79 -1.07
N ALA A 70 -2.94 3.93 -2.07
CA ALA A 70 -3.98 2.93 -2.30
C ALA A 70 -3.46 1.54 -1.95
N VAL A 71 -4.29 0.77 -1.25
CA VAL A 71 -4.10 -0.67 -1.04
C VAL A 71 -5.07 -1.40 -1.96
N TRP A 72 -4.56 -2.36 -2.71
CA TRP A 72 -5.35 -3.06 -3.72
C TRP A 72 -4.98 -4.53 -3.86
N SER A 73 -5.97 -5.29 -4.32
CA SER A 73 -5.90 -6.72 -4.56
C SER A 73 -5.74 -6.99 -6.05
N THR A 74 -5.13 -8.12 -6.39
CA THR A 74 -5.16 -8.67 -7.75
C THR A 74 -5.37 -10.17 -7.71
N GLY A 75 -5.59 -10.79 -8.85
CA GLY A 75 -5.74 -12.23 -8.93
C GLY A 75 -5.63 -12.76 -10.34
N ASP A 76 -6.03 -14.01 -10.47
CA ASP A 76 -6.27 -14.67 -11.74
C ASP A 76 -7.36 -15.74 -11.53
N SER A 77 -7.61 -16.56 -12.56
CA SER A 77 -8.57 -17.65 -12.46
C SER A 77 -8.18 -18.76 -11.46
N PHE A 78 -7.00 -18.68 -10.83
CA PHE A 78 -6.42 -19.69 -9.95
C PHE A 78 -6.13 -19.16 -8.54
N GLY A 79 -6.50 -17.92 -8.22
CA GLY A 79 -6.42 -17.38 -6.86
C GLY A 79 -6.44 -15.86 -6.79
N HIS A 80 -6.55 -15.35 -5.57
CA HIS A 80 -6.61 -13.92 -5.26
C HIS A 80 -5.52 -13.56 -4.24
N ASP A 81 -4.91 -12.39 -4.42
CA ASP A 81 -3.90 -11.81 -3.55
C ASP A 81 -4.53 -10.57 -2.88
N ASP A 82 -5.23 -10.79 -1.78
CA ASP A 82 -5.96 -9.74 -1.05
C ASP A 82 -5.02 -8.73 -0.38
N GLY A 83 -5.29 -7.43 -0.52
CA GLY A 83 -4.64 -6.37 0.28
C GLY A 83 -3.13 -6.30 0.16
N LYS A 84 -2.57 -6.85 -0.92
CA LYS A 84 -1.13 -7.12 -1.04
C LYS A 84 -0.34 -5.98 -1.67
N TYR A 85 -0.99 -5.22 -2.55
CA TYR A 85 -0.30 -4.22 -3.36
C TYR A 85 -0.57 -2.84 -2.79
N LEU A 86 0.49 -2.04 -2.75
CA LEU A 86 0.46 -0.67 -2.31
C LEU A 86 0.96 0.22 -3.45
N THR A 87 0.20 1.27 -3.74
CA THR A 87 0.61 2.32 -4.68
C THR A 87 0.62 3.66 -3.95
N THR A 88 1.80 4.26 -3.81
CA THR A 88 1.96 5.60 -3.24
C THR A 88 1.47 6.65 -4.24
N ILE A 89 0.61 7.59 -3.81
CA ILE A 89 -0.06 8.52 -4.72
C ILE A 89 0.51 9.93 -4.57
N HIS A 90 0.49 10.49 -3.35
CA HIS A 90 0.90 11.88 -3.14
C HIS A 90 1.25 12.18 -1.68
N LEU A 91 2.03 13.25 -1.47
CA LEU A 91 2.31 13.81 -0.14
C LEU A 91 1.60 15.15 0.03
N PHE A 92 0.81 15.28 1.09
CA PHE A 92 0.10 16.51 1.42
C PHE A 92 0.68 17.21 2.65
N ASP A 93 0.61 18.53 2.65
CA ASP A 93 0.95 19.39 3.79
C ASP A 93 -0.16 19.42 4.86
N SER A 94 -1.36 18.94 4.53
CA SER A 94 -2.50 18.90 5.44
C SER A 94 -3.38 17.68 5.23
N ARG A 95 -3.91 17.16 6.33
CA ARG A 95 -4.86 16.04 6.31
C ARG A 95 -6.13 16.36 5.53
N GLU A 96 -6.63 17.59 5.63
CA GLU A 96 -7.84 18.02 4.92
C GLU A 96 -7.69 17.90 3.40
N LYS A 97 -6.54 18.33 2.85
CA LYS A 97 -6.26 18.19 1.41
C LYS A 97 -6.12 16.73 1.01
N ALA A 98 -5.45 15.92 1.84
CA ALA A 98 -5.34 14.48 1.62
C ALA A 98 -6.72 13.80 1.58
N GLU A 99 -7.64 14.17 2.47
CA GLU A 99 -9.02 13.64 2.50
C GLU A 99 -9.82 14.03 1.25
N LEU A 100 -9.63 15.24 0.73
CA LEU A 100 -10.27 15.65 -0.53
C LEU A 100 -9.78 14.82 -1.72
N ALA A 101 -8.47 14.56 -1.79
CA ALA A 101 -7.89 13.70 -2.83
C ALA A 101 -8.33 12.23 -2.66
N ARG A 102 -8.32 11.70 -1.43
CA ARG A 102 -8.84 10.38 -1.09
C ARG A 102 -10.30 10.22 -1.55
N LYS A 103 -11.15 11.20 -1.26
CA LYS A 103 -12.54 11.21 -1.70
C LYS A 103 -12.66 11.14 -3.23
N ALA A 104 -11.84 11.91 -3.96
CA ALA A 104 -11.85 11.87 -5.43
C ALA A 104 -11.51 10.47 -5.97
N ILE A 105 -10.56 9.78 -5.34
CA ILE A 105 -10.18 8.41 -5.71
C ILE A 105 -11.31 7.41 -5.43
N LEU A 106 -11.92 7.48 -4.24
CA LEU A 106 -13.02 6.60 -3.87
C LEU A 106 -14.25 6.82 -4.76
N ASP A 107 -14.57 8.07 -5.11
CA ASP A 107 -15.66 8.39 -6.02
C ASP A 107 -15.38 7.87 -7.44
N HIS A 108 -14.13 7.99 -7.91
CA HIS A 108 -13.70 7.41 -9.19
C HIS A 108 -13.82 5.88 -9.19
N ASN A 109 -13.40 5.21 -8.10
CA ASN A 109 -13.54 3.75 -7.99
C ASN A 109 -15.00 3.32 -8.06
N ARG A 110 -15.86 3.96 -7.25
CA ARG A 110 -17.31 3.68 -7.26
C ARG A 110 -17.93 3.87 -8.63
N ALA A 111 -17.51 4.88 -9.39
CA ALA A 111 -17.99 5.09 -10.75
C ALA A 111 -17.58 3.94 -11.69
N ASN A 112 -16.40 3.35 -11.52
CA ASN A 112 -15.98 2.18 -12.27
C ASN A 112 -16.77 0.93 -11.86
N ASP A 113 -16.99 0.69 -10.56
CA ASP A 113 -17.75 -0.46 -10.06
C ASP A 113 -19.17 -0.51 -10.64
N ILE A 114 -19.82 0.65 -10.76
CA ILE A 114 -21.17 0.78 -11.35
C ILE A 114 -21.20 0.32 -12.82
N ASN A 115 -20.10 0.48 -13.55
CA ASN A 115 -20.01 0.10 -14.96
C ASN A 115 -19.49 -1.33 -15.18
N GLY A 116 -19.21 -2.08 -14.10
CA GLY A 116 -18.74 -3.46 -14.15
C GLY A 116 -17.46 -3.59 -14.99
N ASN A 117 -17.45 -4.49 -15.97
CA ASN A 117 -16.27 -4.78 -16.79
C ASN A 117 -15.95 -3.71 -17.85
N ASN A 118 -16.69 -2.58 -17.89
CA ASN A 118 -16.42 -1.47 -18.78
C ASN A 118 -15.97 -0.25 -17.94
N PRO A 119 -14.70 -0.19 -17.53
CA PRO A 119 -14.23 0.93 -16.72
C PRO A 119 -14.42 2.24 -17.47
N VAL A 120 -14.90 3.26 -16.74
CA VAL A 120 -15.08 4.63 -17.22
C VAL A 120 -13.72 5.24 -17.56
N SER A 121 -12.71 4.94 -16.74
CA SER A 121 -11.35 5.48 -16.88
C SER A 121 -10.37 4.65 -16.05
N TYR A 122 -9.17 4.47 -16.59
CA TYR A 122 -8.00 3.90 -15.88
C TYR A 122 -7.14 4.99 -15.22
N THR A 123 -7.59 6.24 -15.26
CA THR A 123 -6.89 7.38 -14.67
C THR A 123 -7.82 8.16 -13.77
N VAL A 124 -7.35 8.44 -12.55
CA VAL A 124 -8.05 9.29 -11.59
C VAL A 124 -7.44 10.68 -11.59
N VAL A 125 -8.28 11.70 -11.43
CA VAL A 125 -7.85 13.10 -11.26
C VAL A 125 -8.16 13.55 -9.84
N TYR A 126 -7.17 14.12 -9.15
CA TYR A 126 -7.32 14.72 -7.82
C TYR A 126 -6.61 16.08 -7.78
N LEU A 127 -6.78 16.85 -6.70
CA LEU A 127 -6.11 18.14 -6.52
C LEU A 127 -4.90 18.00 -5.60
N ASP A 128 -3.77 18.61 -5.98
CA ASP A 128 -2.56 18.66 -5.15
C ASP A 128 -2.63 19.74 -4.04
N ASN A 129 -1.49 19.96 -3.38
CA ASN A 129 -1.34 20.96 -2.32
C ASN A 129 -1.68 22.39 -2.74
N ASP A 130 -1.55 22.73 -4.02
CA ASP A 130 -1.85 24.05 -4.59
C ASP A 130 -3.25 24.12 -5.21
N GLY A 131 -4.04 23.05 -5.10
CA GLY A 131 -5.35 22.94 -5.75
C GLY A 131 -5.25 22.70 -7.26
N LYS A 132 -4.09 22.27 -7.78
CA LYS A 132 -3.91 21.95 -9.20
C LYS A 132 -4.27 20.49 -9.47
N PRO A 133 -4.88 20.18 -10.64
CA PRO A 133 -5.21 18.81 -10.98
C PRO A 133 -3.95 17.98 -11.22
N GLN A 134 -3.91 16.79 -10.61
CA GLN A 134 -2.94 15.72 -10.84
C GLN A 134 -3.67 14.51 -11.39
N THR A 135 -2.99 13.77 -12.26
CA THR A 135 -3.51 12.54 -12.86
C THR A 135 -2.67 11.37 -12.40
N GLU A 136 -3.33 10.33 -11.88
CA GLU A 136 -2.69 9.09 -11.46
C GLU A 136 -3.28 7.89 -12.20
N CYS A 137 -2.43 6.89 -12.46
CA CYS A 137 -2.89 5.62 -13.02
C CYS A 137 -3.59 4.82 -11.92
N ALA A 138 -4.87 4.50 -12.12
CA ALA A 138 -5.65 3.71 -11.19
C ALA A 138 -5.34 2.22 -11.40
N SER A 139 -4.19 1.77 -10.88
CA SER A 139 -3.68 0.39 -11.08
C SER A 139 -4.63 -0.68 -10.51
N TRP A 140 -5.52 -0.28 -9.60
CA TRP A 140 -6.57 -1.11 -9.01
C TRP A 140 -7.85 -1.19 -9.85
N VAL A 141 -7.92 -0.51 -11.00
CA VAL A 141 -9.03 -0.62 -11.96
C VAL A 141 -8.56 -1.54 -13.07
N GLY A 142 -8.81 -2.83 -12.93
CA GLY A 142 -8.38 -3.83 -13.90
C GLY A 142 -9.37 -4.98 -14.04
N TYR A 143 -8.93 -6.06 -14.65
CA TYR A 143 -9.79 -7.23 -14.88
C TYR A 143 -9.85 -8.12 -13.64
N PHE A 144 -8.71 -8.27 -12.95
CA PHE A 144 -8.61 -9.01 -11.68
C PHE A 144 -8.27 -8.09 -10.50
N GLU A 145 -7.96 -6.84 -10.79
CA GLU A 145 -7.55 -5.83 -9.83
C GLU A 145 -8.77 -5.15 -9.21
N SER A 146 -8.70 -4.92 -7.90
CA SER A 146 -9.73 -4.20 -7.15
C SER A 146 -9.12 -3.34 -6.05
N LEU A 147 -9.69 -2.16 -5.84
CA LEU A 147 -9.30 -1.29 -4.74
C LEU A 147 -9.86 -1.83 -3.42
N ASP A 148 -9.00 -2.00 -2.42
CA ASP A 148 -9.41 -2.43 -1.09
C ASP A 148 -9.66 -1.22 -0.19
N ASP A 149 -8.68 -0.31 -0.14
CA ASP A 149 -8.80 0.96 0.57
C ASP A 149 -7.88 2.03 -0.03
N VAL A 150 -8.15 3.28 0.35
CA VAL A 150 -7.27 4.42 0.14
C VAL A 150 -6.98 4.99 1.51
N GLU A 151 -5.73 4.95 1.92
CA GLU A 151 -5.32 5.31 3.27
C GLU A 151 -4.55 6.63 3.27
N ILE A 152 -4.63 7.32 4.42
CA ILE A 152 -3.86 8.53 4.70
C ILE A 152 -3.08 8.28 5.98
N GLU A 153 -1.77 8.21 5.84
CA GLU A 153 -0.86 8.02 6.98
C GLU A 153 -0.11 9.32 7.29
N GLU A 154 -0.03 9.67 8.57
CA GLU A 154 0.83 10.75 9.04
C GLU A 154 2.27 10.25 9.12
N VAL A 155 3.14 10.80 8.28
CA VAL A 155 4.53 10.35 8.14
C VAL A 155 5.51 11.43 8.57
N ILE A 156 6.61 10.99 9.19
CA ILE A 156 7.73 11.86 9.53
C ILE A 156 8.80 11.74 8.44
N VAL A 157 9.37 12.89 8.07
CA VAL A 157 10.52 12.95 7.16
C VAL A 157 11.78 12.58 7.95
N GLY A 158 12.39 11.45 7.63
CA GLY A 158 13.56 10.94 8.30
C GLY A 158 14.80 10.90 7.41
N THR A 159 15.78 10.11 7.85
CA THR A 159 16.94 9.72 7.05
C THR A 159 16.88 8.22 6.84
N ARG A 160 17.39 7.75 5.69
CA ARG A 160 17.45 6.32 5.39
C ARG A 160 18.14 5.52 6.50
N ASP A 161 19.34 5.97 6.90
CA ASP A 161 20.12 5.33 7.97
C ASP A 161 19.36 5.29 9.31
N GLY A 162 18.56 6.32 9.58
CA GLY A 162 17.71 6.38 10.77
C GLY A 162 16.65 5.27 10.78
N PHE A 163 15.91 5.13 9.67
CA PHE A 163 14.88 4.11 9.54
C PHE A 163 15.47 2.68 9.51
N GLU A 164 16.58 2.47 8.79
CA GLU A 164 17.24 1.16 8.75
C GLU A 164 17.73 0.71 10.13
N LYS A 165 18.23 1.64 10.94
CA LYS A 165 18.61 1.36 12.32
C LYS A 165 17.41 0.95 13.16
N GLU A 166 16.31 1.70 13.08
CA GLU A 166 15.08 1.44 13.83
C GLU A 166 14.47 0.08 13.46
N ALA A 167 14.38 -0.24 12.16
CA ALA A 167 13.86 -1.53 11.70
C ALA A 167 14.70 -2.72 12.18
N ARG A 168 16.03 -2.57 12.21
CA ARG A 168 16.94 -3.60 12.75
C ARG A 168 16.74 -3.82 14.24
N GLU A 169 16.56 -2.75 15.01
CA GLU A 169 16.30 -2.81 16.45
C GLU A 169 14.93 -3.46 16.72
N ALA A 170 13.89 -3.07 15.98
CA ALA A 170 12.55 -3.65 16.08
C ALA A 170 12.53 -5.15 15.71
N SER A 171 13.29 -5.55 14.68
CA SER A 171 13.41 -6.95 14.26
C SER A 171 14.15 -7.79 15.30
N SER A 172 15.19 -7.23 15.93
CA SER A 172 15.96 -7.91 16.98
C SER A 172 15.10 -8.15 18.23
N ALA A 173 14.29 -7.16 18.63
CA ALA A 173 13.36 -7.28 19.75
C ALA A 173 12.28 -8.34 19.49
N ARG A 174 11.72 -8.39 18.27
CA ARG A 174 10.71 -9.39 17.86
C ARG A 174 11.26 -10.81 17.90
N ARG A 175 12.47 -11.03 17.37
CA ARG A 175 13.12 -12.35 17.43
C ARG A 175 13.29 -12.83 18.87
N TYR A 176 13.70 -11.93 19.76
CA TYR A 176 13.85 -12.25 21.18
C TYR A 176 12.51 -12.61 21.83
N ALA A 177 11.43 -11.90 21.53
CA ALA A 177 10.10 -12.19 22.07
C ALA A 177 9.57 -13.57 21.61
N ARG A 178 9.72 -13.91 20.33
CA ARG A 178 9.30 -15.20 19.77
C ARG A 178 10.03 -16.37 20.45
N ASP A 179 11.34 -16.26 20.67
CA ASP A 179 12.13 -17.31 21.32
C ASP A 179 11.75 -17.55 22.81
N TYR A 180 11.10 -16.59 23.46
CA TYR A 180 10.60 -16.69 24.83
C TYR A 180 9.22 -17.34 24.92
N ASP A 181 8.37 -17.14 23.92
CA ASP A 181 7.00 -17.69 23.91
C ASP A 181 7.00 -19.22 23.69
N TYR A 182 8.03 -19.77 23.05
CA TYR A 182 8.20 -21.23 22.87
C TYR A 182 8.76 -21.98 24.10
N ARG A 183 8.93 -21.32 25.26
CA ARG A 183 9.52 -21.94 26.47
C ARG A 183 8.51 -22.27 27.58
N TYR A 184 7.22 -22.11 27.32
CA TYR A 184 6.14 -22.49 28.24
C TYR A 184 5.14 -23.42 27.55
#